data_AF-A0A158B175-F1
#
_entry.id   AF-A0A158B175-F1
#
_cell.length_a   1.000
_cell.length_b   1.000
_cell.length_c   1.000
_cell.angle_alpha   90.00
_cell.angle_beta   90.00
_cell.angle_gamma   90.00
#
_symmetry.space_group_name_H-M   'P 1'
#
loop_
_entity.id
_entity.type
_entity.pdbx_description
1 polymer ?
#
loop_
_entity_poly.entity_id
_entity_poly.type
_entity_poly.pdbx_seq_one_letter_code
_entity_poly.pdbx_strand_id
1 'polypeptide(L)'
;MRKIIVVLCAAIGASALSACVSTDDALLKTVPIGSGTSRSKPYDFIRCVKEKWTPIAGRVREYSPSADTQAVSVPSGGYTSQSVVLVIAQASANGTGYTIYGDVAVGIRYVTATHACD
;
A
#
# COMPACT_ATOMS: atom_id res chain seq x y z
N MET A 1 35.31 -46.16 -8.68
CA MET A 1 33.96 -45.58 -8.68
C MET A 1 33.77 -44.75 -7.41
N ARG A 2 33.37 -43.49 -7.62
CA ARG A 2 32.66 -42.53 -6.73
C ARG A 2 33.16 -42.29 -5.29
N LYS A 3 33.90 -41.17 -5.18
CA LYS A 3 34.04 -40.30 -4.02
C LYS A 3 32.69 -39.66 -3.68
N ILE A 4 32.11 -39.95 -2.52
CA ILE A 4 31.02 -39.21 -1.87
C ILE A 4 31.29 -39.44 -0.38
N ILE A 5 31.76 -38.46 0.39
CA ILE A 5 30.96 -37.64 1.28
C ILE A 5 31.82 -36.40 1.60
N VAL A 6 31.57 -35.30 0.92
CA VAL A 6 32.16 -34.00 1.23
C VAL A 6 31.01 -33.01 1.27
N VAL A 7 30.85 -32.40 2.45
CA VAL A 7 30.16 -31.12 2.68
C VAL A 7 28.63 -31.21 2.66
N LEU A 8 28.11 -31.80 3.73
CA LEU A 8 26.76 -31.57 4.24
C LEU A 8 26.75 -30.23 5.02
N CYS A 9 27.02 -29.09 4.36
CA CYS A 9 27.12 -27.78 5.02
C CYS A 9 26.69 -26.60 4.13
N ALA A 10 25.71 -26.79 3.24
CA ALA A 10 25.24 -25.75 2.33
C ALA A 10 23.71 -25.64 2.22
N ALA A 11 22.98 -25.83 3.33
CA ALA A 11 21.52 -25.71 3.33
C ALA A 11 20.95 -24.91 4.52
N ILE A 12 21.74 -24.00 5.11
CA ILE A 12 21.24 -23.05 6.15
C ILE A 12 20.98 -21.66 5.55
N GLY A 13 21.28 -21.44 4.26
CA GLY A 13 21.19 -20.15 3.60
C GLY A 13 19.84 -19.78 2.97
N ALA A 14 18.78 -20.57 3.17
CA ALA A 14 17.49 -20.37 2.48
C ALA A 14 16.34 -19.91 3.40
N SER A 15 16.63 -19.53 4.65
CA SER A 15 15.60 -19.09 5.62
C SER A 15 15.55 -17.57 5.82
N ALA A 16 16.32 -16.78 5.07
CA ALA A 16 16.42 -15.33 5.24
C ALA A 16 15.67 -14.51 4.17
N LEU A 17 14.88 -15.15 3.29
CA LEU A 17 14.06 -14.46 2.29
C LEU A 17 12.60 -14.28 2.70
N SER A 18 12.14 -14.88 3.80
CA SER A 18 10.78 -14.67 4.30
C SER A 18 10.59 -13.34 5.05
N ALA A 19 11.66 -12.55 5.25
CA ALA A 19 11.57 -11.22 5.85
C ALA A 19 11.27 -10.10 4.83
N CYS A 20 11.24 -10.37 3.52
CA CYS A 20 11.03 -9.34 2.49
C CYS A 20 9.57 -9.20 2.01
N VAL A 21 8.62 -9.97 2.56
CA VAL A 21 7.17 -9.86 2.23
C VAL A 21 6.33 -9.78 3.52
N SER A 22 6.81 -9.02 4.50
CA SER A 22 6.07 -8.77 5.75
C SER A 22 5.35 -7.41 5.77
N THR A 23 5.20 -6.76 4.61
CA THR A 23 4.39 -5.52 4.52
C THR A 23 2.97 -5.78 4.01
N ASP A 24 2.67 -6.99 3.54
CA ASP A 24 1.38 -7.31 2.93
C ASP A 24 0.24 -7.58 3.94
N ASP A 25 0.50 -8.06 5.15
CA ASP A 25 -0.57 -8.74 5.93
C ASP A 25 -1.22 -7.95 7.09
N ALA A 26 -0.84 -6.68 7.32
CA ALA A 26 -1.51 -5.84 8.32
C ALA A 26 -2.41 -4.74 7.72
N LEU A 27 -2.36 -4.53 6.40
CA LEU A 27 -3.20 -3.57 5.68
C LEU A 27 -4.58 -4.16 5.31
N LEU A 28 -4.69 -5.49 5.22
CA LEU A 28 -5.88 -6.23 4.74
C LEU A 28 -7.00 -6.46 5.79
N LYS A 29 -6.88 -5.96 7.01
CA LYS A 29 -8.04 -5.95 7.95
C LYS A 29 -9.11 -4.93 7.57
N THR A 30 -8.83 -4.07 6.61
CA THR A 30 -9.73 -2.98 6.22
C THR A 30 -10.48 -3.35 4.95
N VAL A 31 -11.80 -3.21 5.00
CA VAL A 31 -12.67 -3.49 3.85
C VAL A 31 -12.48 -2.40 2.79
N PRO A 32 -12.67 -2.72 1.50
CA PRO A 32 -12.82 -1.69 0.48
C PRO A 32 -14.01 -0.80 0.83
N ILE A 33 -13.76 0.50 0.92
CA ILE A 33 -14.78 1.52 1.24
C ILE A 33 -15.03 2.49 0.10
N GLY A 34 -14.26 2.37 -0.98
CA GLY A 34 -14.39 3.18 -2.18
C GLY A 34 -13.42 2.73 -3.26
N SER A 35 -13.70 3.10 -4.50
CA SER A 35 -12.83 2.87 -5.64
C SER A 35 -13.19 3.85 -6.75
N GLY A 36 -12.28 4.00 -7.72
CA GLY A 36 -12.51 4.90 -8.82
C GLY A 36 -11.41 4.83 -9.87
N THR A 37 -11.52 5.72 -10.83
CA THR A 37 -10.49 5.93 -11.84
C THR A 37 -10.19 7.42 -11.95
N SER A 38 -8.91 7.74 -12.15
CA SER A 38 -8.45 9.08 -12.46
C SER A 38 -7.84 9.12 -13.85
N ARG A 39 -7.97 10.26 -14.54
CA ARG A 39 -7.25 10.52 -15.80
C ARG A 39 -5.77 10.84 -15.59
N SER A 40 -5.39 11.16 -14.35
CA SER A 40 -4.01 11.44 -13.96
C SER A 40 -3.18 10.15 -13.89
N LYS A 41 -1.85 10.29 -14.02
CA LYS A 41 -0.92 9.17 -13.78
C LYS A 41 -0.86 8.83 -12.27
N PRO A 42 -0.49 7.60 -11.88
CA PRO A 42 -0.55 7.18 -10.47
C PRO A 42 0.21 8.09 -9.52
N TYR A 43 1.38 8.59 -9.94
CA TYR A 43 2.17 9.54 -9.16
C TYR A 43 1.45 10.88 -8.92
N ASP A 44 0.89 11.49 -9.97
CA ASP A 44 0.18 12.76 -9.86
C ASP A 44 -1.12 12.63 -9.06
N PHE A 45 -1.84 11.52 -9.27
CA PHE A 45 -3.03 11.18 -8.51
C PHE A 45 -2.72 11.06 -7.02
N ILE A 46 -1.70 10.26 -6.65
CA ILE A 46 -1.29 10.08 -5.25
C ILE A 46 -0.82 11.38 -4.61
N ARG A 47 -0.08 12.22 -5.34
CA ARG A 47 0.31 13.55 -4.86
C ARG A 47 -0.92 14.41 -4.54
N CYS A 48 -1.92 14.46 -5.42
CA CYS A 48 -3.17 15.17 -5.16
C CYS A 48 -3.89 14.61 -3.93
N VAL A 49 -4.02 13.27 -3.82
CA VAL A 49 -4.67 12.61 -2.68
C VAL A 49 -3.98 12.98 -1.36
N LYS A 50 -2.65 12.95 -1.33
CA LYS A 50 -1.87 13.33 -0.15
C LYS A 50 -2.10 14.78 0.27
N GLU A 51 -2.15 15.70 -0.69
CA GLU A 51 -2.47 17.11 -0.44
C GLU A 51 -3.88 17.28 0.14
N LYS A 52 -4.88 16.54 -0.36
CA LYS A 52 -6.24 16.57 0.17
C LYS A 52 -6.38 15.90 1.54
N TRP A 53 -5.57 14.89 1.83
CA TRP A 53 -5.61 14.15 3.08
C TRP A 53 -4.85 14.82 4.22
N THR A 54 -3.80 15.60 3.92
CA THR A 54 -2.95 16.27 4.93
C THR A 54 -3.73 17.23 5.86
N PRO A 55 -4.72 18.01 5.38
CA PRO A 55 -5.58 18.80 6.26
C PRO A 55 -6.51 17.95 7.15
N ILE A 56 -6.80 16.71 6.74
CA ILE A 56 -7.70 15.79 7.45
C ILE A 56 -6.95 15.00 8.54
N ALA A 57 -5.68 14.68 8.28
CA ALA A 57 -4.83 13.89 9.16
C ALA A 57 -3.45 14.52 9.33
N GLY A 58 -3.01 14.71 10.57
CA GLY A 58 -1.68 15.25 10.87
C GLY A 58 -0.51 14.37 10.42
N ARG A 59 -0.75 13.13 9.97
CA ARG A 59 0.26 12.24 9.37
C ARG A 59 -0.34 11.51 8.18
N VAL A 60 0.24 11.74 7.00
CA VAL A 60 -0.07 11.02 5.77
C VAL A 60 1.23 10.43 5.23
N ARG A 61 1.24 9.14 4.93
CA ARG A 61 2.40 8.40 4.41
C ARG A 61 2.16 8.06 2.95
N GLU A 62 3.21 8.17 2.16
CA GLU A 62 3.22 7.79 0.75
C GLU A 62 4.30 6.72 0.58
N TYR A 63 4.01 5.70 -0.22
CA TYR A 63 4.97 4.65 -0.54
C TYR A 63 4.61 3.97 -1.87
N SER A 64 5.59 3.29 -2.46
CA SER A 64 5.46 2.63 -3.76
C SER A 64 5.59 1.12 -3.58
N PRO A 65 4.48 0.35 -3.53
CA PRO A 65 4.54 -1.11 -3.43
C PRO A 65 5.24 -1.76 -4.63
N SER A 66 5.17 -1.13 -5.80
CA SER A 66 5.84 -1.59 -7.03
C SER A 66 6.10 -0.40 -7.97
N ALA A 67 6.72 -0.66 -9.13
CA ALA A 67 6.98 0.39 -10.12
C ALA A 67 5.70 1.05 -10.66
N ASP A 68 4.61 0.28 -10.77
CA ASP A 68 3.34 0.71 -11.35
C ASP A 68 2.26 0.98 -10.29
N THR A 69 2.60 0.81 -9.01
CA THR A 69 1.66 0.97 -7.89
C THR A 69 2.18 2.01 -6.93
N GLN A 70 1.32 2.98 -6.62
CA GLN A 70 1.55 4.04 -5.65
C GLN A 70 0.49 3.93 -4.56
N ALA A 71 0.86 4.22 -3.32
CA ALA A 71 -0.06 4.12 -2.20
C ALA A 71 0.09 5.30 -1.25
N VAL A 72 -1.04 5.69 -0.66
CA VAL A 72 -1.11 6.70 0.41
C VAL A 72 -1.88 6.13 1.57
N SER A 73 -1.36 6.27 2.78
CA SER A 73 -2.05 5.82 3.98
C SER A 73 -1.99 6.82 5.12
N VAL A 74 -3.01 6.75 5.98
CA VAL A 74 -3.01 7.42 7.27
C VAL A 74 -2.72 6.37 8.33
N PRO A 75 -1.55 6.41 9.00
CA PRO A 75 -1.23 5.44 10.04
C PRO A 75 -2.16 5.61 11.25
N SER A 76 -2.52 4.49 11.87
CA SER A 76 -3.12 4.49 13.20
C SER A 76 -2.08 4.95 14.22
N GLY A 77 -2.53 5.65 15.28
CA GLY A 77 -1.65 6.16 16.33
C GLY A 77 -1.07 5.07 17.25
N GLY A 78 -1.36 3.79 17.01
CA GLY A 78 -0.92 2.66 17.82
C GLY A 78 0.47 2.14 17.46
N TYR A 79 1.05 1.32 18.36
CA TYR A 79 2.36 0.67 18.17
C TYR A 79 2.41 -0.37 17.05
N THR A 80 1.24 -0.82 16.57
CA THR A 80 1.11 -1.68 15.40
C THR A 80 0.94 -0.80 14.17
N SER A 81 1.76 -0.97 13.13
CA SER A 81 1.75 -0.23 11.84
C SER A 81 0.47 -0.41 11.00
N GLN A 82 -0.71 -0.38 11.61
CA GLN A 82 -2.00 -0.47 10.94
C GLN A 82 -2.35 0.90 10.35
N SER A 83 -2.91 0.94 9.15
CA SER A 83 -3.42 2.18 8.55
C SER A 83 -4.91 2.32 8.86
N VAL A 84 -5.35 3.53 9.23
CA VAL A 84 -6.77 3.88 9.41
C VAL A 84 -7.48 3.93 8.06
N VAL A 85 -6.79 4.49 7.06
CA VAL A 85 -7.24 4.53 5.67
C VAL A 85 -6.02 4.33 4.77
N LEU A 86 -6.21 3.61 3.67
CA LEU A 86 -5.22 3.34 2.63
C LEU A 86 -5.86 3.57 1.27
N VAL A 87 -5.15 4.22 0.37
CA VAL A 87 -5.43 4.23 -1.06
C VAL A 87 -4.31 3.47 -1.76
N ILE A 88 -4.68 2.56 -2.65
CA ILE A 88 -3.76 1.90 -3.59
C ILE A 88 -4.16 2.36 -4.99
N ALA A 89 -3.23 2.98 -5.70
CA ALA A 89 -3.36 3.50 -7.04
C ALA A 89 -2.44 2.74 -7.99
N GLN A 90 -2.98 2.25 -9.10
CA GLN A 90 -2.27 1.44 -10.08
C GLN A 90 -2.45 2.03 -11.47
N ALA A 91 -1.41 1.92 -12.30
CA ALA A 91 -1.50 2.29 -13.71
C ALA A 91 -2.65 1.54 -14.39
N SER A 92 -3.46 2.28 -15.16
CA SER A 92 -4.58 1.76 -15.94
C SER A 92 -4.54 2.34 -17.36
N ALA A 93 -5.24 1.69 -18.30
CA ALA A 93 -5.17 2.02 -19.73
C ALA A 93 -5.41 3.52 -20.04
N ASN A 94 -6.23 4.20 -19.24
CA ASN A 94 -6.59 5.61 -19.41
C ASN A 94 -6.16 6.51 -18.23
N GLY A 95 -5.19 6.08 -17.42
CA GLY A 95 -4.70 6.85 -16.27
C GLY A 95 -4.42 5.97 -15.05
N THR A 96 -5.21 6.12 -14.00
CA THR A 96 -5.03 5.42 -12.73
C THR A 96 -6.32 4.73 -12.31
N GLY A 97 -6.26 3.44 -11.96
CA GLY A 97 -7.31 2.77 -11.20
C GLY A 97 -6.92 2.73 -9.73
N TYR A 98 -7.85 2.98 -8.82
CA TYR A 98 -7.52 2.96 -7.39
C TYR A 98 -8.61 2.33 -6.53
N THR A 99 -8.20 1.81 -5.38
CA THR A 99 -9.08 1.28 -4.34
C THR A 99 -8.73 1.91 -2.99
N ILE A 100 -9.76 2.27 -2.24
CA ILE A 100 -9.67 2.85 -0.90
C ILE A 100 -10.09 1.79 0.11
N TYR A 101 -9.24 1.55 1.08
CA TYR A 101 -9.46 0.61 2.19
C TYR A 101 -9.49 1.39 3.49
N GLY A 102 -10.39 1.02 4.41
CA GLY A 102 -10.45 1.63 5.73
C GLY A 102 -11.66 1.20 6.54
N ASP A 103 -11.83 1.83 7.70
CA ASP A 103 -13.10 1.83 8.43
C ASP A 103 -14.07 2.82 7.77
N VAL A 104 -15.28 2.40 7.39
CA VAL A 104 -16.27 3.26 6.70
C VAL A 104 -16.62 4.51 7.52
N ALA A 105 -16.76 4.39 8.85
CA ALA A 105 -17.19 5.48 9.71
C ALA A 105 -16.15 6.61 9.76
N VAL A 106 -14.87 6.27 9.65
CA VAL A 106 -13.75 7.24 9.65
C VAL A 106 -13.31 7.61 8.24
N GLY A 107 -13.46 6.67 7.30
CA GLY A 107 -12.92 6.70 5.95
C GLY A 107 -13.69 7.55 4.95
N ILE A 108 -14.99 7.82 5.19
CA ILE A 108 -15.85 8.49 4.21
C ILE A 108 -15.36 9.89 3.78
N ARG A 109 -14.75 10.64 4.71
CA ARG A 109 -14.16 11.95 4.42
C ARG A 109 -12.93 11.85 3.50
N TYR A 110 -12.17 10.75 3.60
CA TYR A 110 -11.03 10.48 2.75
C TYR A 110 -11.47 10.00 1.37
N VAL A 111 -12.53 9.18 1.30
CA VAL A 111 -13.17 8.78 0.02
C VAL A 111 -13.60 10.03 -0.75
N THR A 112 -14.34 10.93 -0.10
CA THR A 112 -14.79 12.19 -0.71
C THR A 112 -13.62 13.06 -1.18
N ALA A 113 -12.57 13.17 -0.34
CA ALA A 113 -11.38 13.94 -0.67
C ALA A 113 -10.58 13.33 -1.85
N THR A 114 -10.56 11.99 -1.96
CA THR A 114 -9.89 11.28 -3.06
C THR A 114 -10.61 11.49 -4.38
N HIS A 115 -11.95 11.46 -4.41
CA HIS A 115 -12.72 11.71 -5.64
C HIS A 115 -12.55 13.13 -6.21
N ALA A 116 -12.06 14.08 -5.41
CA ALA A 116 -11.68 15.41 -5.91
C ALA A 116 -10.39 15.40 -6.77
N CYS A 117 -9.71 14.25 -6.85
CA CYS A 117 -8.48 14.03 -7.62
C CYS A 117 -8.68 13.12 -8.84
N ASP A 118 -9.93 12.71 -9.14
CA ASP A 118 -10.27 11.90 -10.32
C ASP A 118 -9.92 12.64 -11.64
#